data_AF-A0A662T5V7-F1
#
_entry.id   AF-A0A662T5V7-F1
#
_cell.length_a   1.000
_cell.length_b   1.000
_cell.length_c   1.000
_cell.angle_alpha   90.00
_cell.angle_beta   90.00
_cell.angle_gamma   90.00
#
_symmetry.space_group_name_H-M   'P 1'
#
loop_
_entity.id
_entity.type
_entity.pdbx_description
1 polymer ?
#
loop_
_entity_poly.entity_id
_entity_poly.type
_entity_poly.pdbx_seq_one_letter_code
_entity_poly.pdbx_strand_id
1 'polypeptide(L)'
;MANQGVTKGKKLERELEKEAKRFGWKVEKRKKHGRKIQDLVLRKKSLTLVVQVKNVAEASPKDVSQAKKDYDEYINHLLRNELGIKVVPVLVSNRFNDRAKKRARRYNVLLFRINDFKRILREI
;
A
#
# COMPACT_ATOMS: atom_id res chain seq x y z
N MET A 1 0.09 5.95 30.05
CA MET A 1 0.79 7.19 29.65
C MET A 1 0.98 7.18 28.13
N ALA A 2 0.48 8.17 27.40
CA ALA A 2 0.65 8.21 25.95
C ALA A 2 2.12 8.48 25.60
N ASN A 3 2.73 7.59 24.82
CA ASN A 3 4.13 7.66 24.42
C ASN A 3 4.39 8.96 23.65
N GLN A 4 5.32 9.82 24.09
CA GLN A 4 5.50 11.19 23.57
C GLN A 4 5.69 11.24 22.05
N GLY A 5 6.34 10.23 21.46
CA GLY A 5 6.52 10.11 20.00
C GLY A 5 5.20 9.92 19.24
N VAL A 6 4.24 9.17 19.81
CA VAL A 6 2.91 8.96 19.22
C VAL A 6 2.09 10.25 19.25
N THR A 7 2.23 11.03 20.32
CA THR A 7 1.54 12.32 20.46
C THR A 7 2.06 13.34 19.45
N LYS A 8 3.39 13.41 19.24
CA LYS A 8 3.98 14.31 18.24
C LYS A 8 3.62 13.93 16.79
N GLY A 9 3.59 12.64 16.47
CA GLY A 9 3.15 12.17 15.13
C GLY A 9 1.71 12.56 14.82
N LYS A 10 0.79 12.38 15.78
CA LYS A 10 -0.62 12.80 15.63
C LYS A 10 -0.79 14.31 15.50
N LYS A 11 0.11 15.12 16.07
CA LYS A 11 0.10 16.58 15.91
C LYS A 11 0.48 16.96 14.47
N LEU A 12 1.56 16.39 13.94
CA LEU A 12 2.00 16.63 12.56
C LEU A 12 0.91 16.22 11.54
N GLU A 13 0.27 15.06 11.73
CA GLU A 13 -0.87 14.64 10.89
C GLU A 13 -2.02 15.65 10.88
N ARG A 14 -2.34 16.25 12.05
CA ARG A 14 -3.40 17.26 12.16
C ARG A 14 -3.01 18.57 11.46
N GLU A 15 -1.75 18.97 11.53
CA GLU A 15 -1.24 20.17 10.85
C GLU A 15 -1.33 19.99 9.34
N LEU A 16 -0.83 18.86 8.81
CA LEU A 16 -0.92 18.53 7.39
C LEU A 16 -2.36 18.41 6.90
N GLU A 17 -3.27 17.81 7.70
CA GLU A 17 -4.70 17.75 7.38
C GLU A 17 -5.31 19.15 7.22
N LYS A 18 -5.01 20.07 8.14
CA LYS A 18 -5.53 21.45 8.08
C LYS A 18 -5.04 22.17 6.83
N GLU A 19 -3.75 22.07 6.53
CA GLU A 19 -3.15 22.72 5.36
C GLU A 19 -3.72 22.15 4.05
N ALA A 20 -3.85 20.82 3.96
CA ALA A 20 -4.45 20.18 2.79
C ALA A 20 -5.90 20.64 2.58
N LYS A 21 -6.72 20.68 3.64
CA LYS A 21 -8.10 21.18 3.55
C LYS A 21 -8.16 22.64 3.10
N ARG A 22 -7.27 23.50 3.61
CA ARG A 22 -7.17 24.91 3.22
C ARG A 22 -6.93 25.08 1.71
N PHE A 23 -6.15 24.19 1.10
CA PHE A 23 -5.91 24.17 -0.34
C PHE A 23 -6.94 23.33 -1.14
N GLY A 24 -8.08 22.99 -0.55
CA GLY A 24 -9.19 22.32 -1.24
C GLY A 24 -8.99 20.83 -1.49
N TRP A 25 -8.14 20.16 -0.71
CA TRP A 25 -8.03 18.71 -0.74
C TRP A 25 -9.12 18.05 0.10
N LYS A 26 -9.70 16.97 -0.39
CA LYS A 26 -10.47 16.03 0.44
C LYS A 26 -9.48 15.18 1.22
N VAL A 27 -9.70 15.00 2.52
CA VAL A 27 -8.75 14.32 3.42
C VAL A 27 -9.44 13.18 4.16
N GLU A 28 -8.89 11.97 4.02
CA GLU A 28 -9.22 10.81 4.85
C GLU A 28 -8.05 10.54 5.80
N LYS A 29 -8.23 10.77 7.10
CA LYS A 29 -7.19 10.58 8.11
C LYS A 29 -7.39 9.30 8.89
N ARG A 30 -6.31 8.54 9.13
CA ARG A 30 -6.30 7.32 9.97
C ARG A 30 -7.41 6.33 9.59
N LYS A 31 -7.73 6.25 8.31
CA LYS A 31 -8.78 5.37 7.80
C LYS A 31 -8.19 4.03 7.39
N LYS A 32 -8.96 2.96 7.62
CA LYS A 32 -8.59 1.61 7.23
C LYS A 32 -8.90 1.39 5.76
N HIS A 33 -7.89 1.03 4.97
CA HIS A 33 -8.02 0.58 3.59
C HIS A 33 -7.37 -0.78 3.47
N GLY A 34 -8.15 -1.79 3.09
CA GLY A 34 -7.73 -3.19 3.14
C GLY A 34 -7.31 -3.61 4.55
N ARG A 35 -6.06 -4.05 4.70
CA ARG A 35 -5.48 -4.56 5.95
C ARG A 35 -4.76 -3.50 6.79
N LYS A 36 -4.59 -2.28 6.28
CA LYS A 36 -3.81 -1.22 6.94
C LYS A 36 -4.62 0.02 7.25
N ILE A 37 -4.18 0.75 8.26
CA ILE A 37 -4.63 2.10 8.56
C ILE A 37 -3.64 3.06 7.93
N GLN A 38 -4.10 3.90 7.01
CA GLN A 38 -3.27 4.93 6.40
C GLN A 38 -3.29 6.18 7.25
N ASP A 39 -2.14 6.85 7.38
CA ASP A 39 -2.08 8.11 8.14
C ASP A 39 -2.97 9.17 7.48
N LEU A 40 -2.76 9.45 6.19
CA LEU A 40 -3.56 10.36 5.39
C LEU A 40 -3.74 9.85 3.95
N VAL A 41 -4.95 10.02 3.40
CA VAL A 41 -5.20 9.93 1.95
C VAL A 41 -5.81 11.26 1.51
N LEU A 42 -5.17 11.92 0.56
CA LEU A 42 -5.57 13.24 0.05
C LEU A 42 -6.07 13.09 -1.38
N ARG A 43 -7.22 13.67 -1.71
CA ARG A 43 -7.77 13.66 -3.08
C ARG A 43 -8.07 15.08 -3.57
N LYS A 44 -7.61 15.40 -4.78
CA LYS A 44 -7.95 16.65 -5.48
C LYS A 44 -8.02 16.40 -6.99
N LYS A 45 -9.20 16.62 -7.57
CA LYS A 45 -9.49 16.25 -8.97
C LYS A 45 -9.16 14.76 -9.21
N SER A 46 -8.34 14.45 -10.21
CA SER A 46 -7.87 13.10 -10.53
C SER A 46 -6.65 12.64 -9.73
N LEU A 47 -6.05 13.50 -8.90
CA LEU A 47 -4.86 13.17 -8.12
C LEU A 47 -5.25 12.64 -6.74
N THR A 48 -4.74 11.45 -6.41
CA THR A 48 -4.82 10.87 -5.07
C THR A 48 -3.42 10.64 -4.51
N LEU A 49 -3.17 11.14 -3.31
CA LEU A 49 -1.93 10.97 -2.56
C LEU A 49 -2.18 10.06 -1.36
N VAL A 50 -1.44 8.96 -1.28
CA VAL A 50 -1.37 8.12 -0.07
C VAL A 50 -0.15 8.58 0.71
N VAL A 51 -0.38 9.21 1.85
CA VAL A 51 0.64 9.96 2.58
C VAL A 51 0.95 9.24 3.89
N GLN A 52 2.18 8.76 4.00
CA GLN A 52 2.75 8.25 5.24
C GLN A 52 3.45 9.40 5.98
N VAL A 53 3.10 9.61 7.24
CA VAL A 53 3.68 10.69 8.04
C VAL A 53 4.71 10.11 9.01
N LYS A 54 5.90 10.70 9.06
CA LYS A 54 6.95 10.36 10.00
C LYS A 54 7.45 11.62 10.68
N ASN A 55 7.37 11.67 12.00
CA ASN A 55 7.92 12.76 12.79
C ASN A 55 9.30 12.35 13.34
N VAL A 56 10.28 12.33 12.45
CA VAL A 56 11.69 11.97 12.72
C VAL A 56 12.60 13.06 12.12
N ALA A 57 13.84 13.16 12.61
CA ALA A 57 14.79 14.14 12.09
C ALA A 57 15.18 13.85 10.63
N GLU A 58 15.35 12.56 10.30
CA GLU A 58 15.67 12.10 8.95
C GLU A 58 14.93 10.80 8.65
N ALA A 59 14.35 10.70 7.45
CA ALA A 59 13.66 9.50 7.01
C ALA A 59 14.67 8.47 6.47
N SER A 60 14.46 7.20 6.80
CA SER A 60 15.31 6.10 6.34
C SER A 60 14.76 5.42 5.08
N PRO A 61 15.57 4.63 4.35
CA PRO A 61 15.07 3.79 3.25
C PRO A 61 13.93 2.83 3.66
N LYS A 62 13.86 2.46 4.95
CA LYS A 62 12.76 1.67 5.51
C LYS A 62 11.45 2.44 5.53
N ASP A 63 11.49 3.75 5.77
CA ASP A 63 10.29 4.62 5.76
C ASP A 63 9.74 4.75 4.34
N VAL A 64 10.61 4.89 3.34
CA VAL A 64 10.24 4.84 1.91
C VAL A 64 9.57 3.51 1.57
N SER A 65 10.17 2.40 2.03
CA SER A 65 9.60 1.05 1.83
C SER A 65 8.25 0.87 2.53
N GLN A 66 8.00 1.57 3.63
CA GLN A 66 6.70 1.59 4.30
C GLN A 66 5.67 2.37 3.48
N ALA A 67 6.00 3.60 3.07
CA ALA A 67 5.13 4.42 2.22
C ALA A 67 4.72 3.68 0.93
N LYS A 68 5.66 2.97 0.28
CA LYS A 68 5.32 2.16 -0.91
C LYS A 68 4.34 1.03 -0.61
N LYS A 69 4.51 0.33 0.52
CA LYS A 69 3.58 -0.74 0.93
C LYS A 69 2.20 -0.19 1.27
N ASP A 70 2.15 1.00 1.84
CA ASP A 70 0.89 1.66 2.18
C ASP A 70 0.15 2.08 0.90
N TYR A 71 0.87 2.68 -0.06
CA TYR A 71 0.35 2.92 -1.41
C TYR A 71 -0.18 1.64 -2.07
N ASP A 72 0.58 0.55 -2.06
CA ASP A 72 0.18 -0.72 -2.68
C ASP A 72 -1.09 -1.30 -2.05
N GLU A 73 -1.23 -1.20 -0.73
CA GLU A 73 -2.45 -1.64 -0.03
C GLU A 73 -3.65 -0.78 -0.42
N TYR A 74 -3.46 0.54 -0.53
CA TYR A 74 -4.53 1.44 -0.95
C TYR A 74 -5.00 1.16 -2.39
N ILE A 75 -4.06 0.97 -3.32
CA ILE A 75 -4.40 0.58 -4.71
C ILE A 75 -5.16 -0.74 -4.74
N ASN A 76 -4.70 -1.75 -3.98
CA ASN A 76 -5.41 -3.02 -3.89
C ASN A 76 -6.82 -2.87 -3.31
N HIS A 77 -7.02 -1.99 -2.34
CA HIS A 77 -8.34 -1.67 -1.80
C HIS A 77 -9.24 -1.00 -2.84
N LEU A 78 -8.74 -0.02 -3.59
CA LEU A 78 -9.50 0.62 -4.68
C LEU A 78 -9.94 -0.41 -5.73
N LEU A 79 -8.98 -1.20 -6.23
CA LEU A 79 -9.26 -2.22 -7.24
C LEU A 79 -10.32 -3.20 -6.76
N ARG A 80 -10.17 -3.76 -5.55
CA ARG A 80 -11.09 -4.80 -5.07
C ARG A 80 -12.44 -4.27 -4.62
N ASN A 81 -12.44 -3.21 -3.83
CA ASN A 81 -13.64 -2.79 -3.11
C ASN A 81 -14.41 -1.69 -3.84
N GLU A 82 -13.72 -0.83 -4.60
CA GLU A 82 -14.41 0.20 -5.39
C GLU A 82 -14.70 -0.30 -6.81
N LEU A 83 -13.79 -1.06 -7.43
CA LEU A 83 -13.96 -1.52 -8.81
C LEU A 83 -14.37 -3.00 -8.95
N GLY A 84 -14.35 -3.79 -7.86
CA GLY A 84 -14.64 -5.23 -7.93
C GLY A 84 -13.57 -6.05 -8.65
N ILE A 85 -12.40 -5.46 -8.93
CA ILE A 85 -11.30 -6.07 -9.69
C ILE A 85 -10.27 -6.70 -8.73
N LYS A 86 -9.98 -7.98 -8.95
CA LYS A 86 -8.90 -8.68 -8.25
C LYS A 86 -7.66 -8.76 -9.14
N VAL A 87 -6.67 -7.91 -8.85
CA VAL A 87 -5.34 -8.02 -9.47
C VAL A 87 -4.44 -8.89 -8.59
N VAL A 88 -3.75 -9.85 -9.21
CA VAL A 88 -2.84 -10.78 -8.52
C VAL A 88 -1.52 -10.82 -9.28
N PRO A 89 -0.38 -10.56 -8.62
CA PRO A 89 0.91 -10.68 -9.27
C PRO A 89 1.24 -12.16 -9.53
N VAL A 90 1.69 -12.45 -10.73
CA VAL A 90 2.03 -13.81 -11.19
C VAL A 90 3.46 -13.82 -11.70
N LEU A 91 4.24 -14.81 -11.28
CA LEU A 91 5.57 -15.09 -11.82
C LEU A 91 5.57 -16.48 -12.46
N VAL A 92 5.99 -16.53 -13.72
CA VAL A 92 6.06 -17.76 -14.52
C VAL A 92 7.53 -18.08 -14.81
N SER A 93 7.95 -19.32 -14.58
CA SER A 93 9.33 -19.78 -14.84
C SER A 93 9.35 -21.30 -15.03
N ASN A 94 10.39 -21.86 -15.64
CA ASN A 94 10.56 -23.32 -15.71
C ASN A 94 10.73 -23.95 -14.32
N ARG A 95 11.45 -23.27 -13.42
CA ARG A 95 11.76 -23.74 -12.05
C ARG A 95 11.83 -22.57 -11.07
N PHE A 96 11.68 -22.88 -9.78
CA PHE A 96 11.82 -21.94 -8.68
C PHE A 96 12.69 -22.54 -7.58
N ASN A 97 13.70 -21.80 -7.12
CA ASN A 97 14.46 -22.17 -5.92
C ASN A 97 13.70 -21.77 -4.64
N ASP A 98 14.16 -22.24 -3.48
CA ASP A 98 13.42 -22.05 -2.23
C ASP A 98 13.42 -20.60 -1.74
N ARG A 99 14.48 -19.84 -2.05
CA ARG A 99 14.51 -18.40 -1.77
C ARG A 99 13.42 -17.66 -2.54
N ALA A 100 13.22 -17.99 -3.81
CA ALA A 100 12.15 -17.44 -4.64
C ALA A 100 10.76 -17.83 -4.12
N LYS A 101 10.54 -19.11 -3.79
CA LYS A 101 9.26 -19.58 -3.20
C LYS A 101 8.95 -18.86 -1.89
N LYS A 102 9.93 -18.73 -0.99
CA LYS A 102 9.77 -18.03 0.29
C LYS A 102 9.42 -16.55 0.08
N ARG A 103 10.08 -15.90 -0.88
CA ARG A 103 9.84 -14.49 -1.19
C ARG A 103 8.47 -14.28 -1.85
N ALA A 104 8.06 -15.17 -2.76
CA ALA A 104 6.75 -15.14 -3.40
C ALA A 104 5.61 -15.25 -2.38
N ARG A 105 5.71 -16.19 -1.42
CA ARG A 105 4.74 -16.31 -0.31
C ARG A 105 4.61 -15.02 0.50
N ARG A 106 5.74 -14.37 0.83
CA ARG A 106 5.75 -13.11 1.58
C ARG A 106 5.05 -11.96 0.84
N TYR A 107 5.11 -11.96 -0.48
CA TYR A 107 4.54 -10.91 -1.33
C TYR A 107 3.21 -11.31 -1.99
N ASN A 108 2.64 -12.47 -1.65
CA ASN A 108 1.44 -13.03 -2.27
C ASN A 108 1.52 -13.10 -3.81
N VAL A 109 2.69 -13.49 -4.34
CA VAL A 109 2.91 -13.72 -5.77
C VAL A 109 2.60 -15.18 -6.09
N LEU A 110 1.71 -15.42 -7.06
CA LEU A 110 1.45 -16.76 -7.56
C LEU A 110 2.60 -17.23 -8.44
N LEU A 111 3.05 -18.45 -8.23
CA LEU A 111 4.12 -19.07 -9.01
C LEU A 111 3.52 -20.14 -9.91
N PHE A 112 3.79 -20.07 -11.21
CA PHE A 112 3.43 -21.12 -12.14
C PHE A 112 4.65 -21.61 -12.91
N ARG A 113 4.70 -22.93 -13.16
CA ARG A 113 5.58 -23.44 -14.22
C ARG A 113 4.99 -23.07 -15.57
N ILE A 114 5.84 -22.94 -16.58
CA ILE A 114 5.41 -22.55 -17.93
C ILE A 114 4.26 -23.44 -18.44
N ASN A 115 4.40 -24.76 -18.33
CA ASN A 115 3.38 -25.70 -18.81
C ASN A 115 2.08 -25.62 -18.02
N ASP A 116 2.16 -25.47 -16.70
CA ASP A 116 0.98 -25.31 -15.84
C ASP A 116 0.23 -24.02 -16.18
N PHE A 117 0.96 -22.92 -16.38
CA PHE A 117 0.37 -21.64 -16.75
C PHE A 117 -0.30 -21.70 -18.13
N LYS A 118 0.36 -22.32 -19.12
CA LYS A 118 -0.21 -22.54 -20.46
C LYS A 118 -1.51 -23.34 -20.41
N ARG A 119 -1.62 -24.34 -19.53
CA ARG A 119 -2.86 -25.09 -19.34
C ARG A 119 -3.95 -24.21 -18.77
N ILE A 120 -3.66 -23.47 -17.70
CA ILE A 120 -4.62 -22.56 -17.06
C ILE A 120 -5.15 -21.54 -18.06
N LEU A 121 -4.28 -20.93 -18.89
CA LEU A 121 -4.69 -19.97 -19.91
C LEU A 121 -5.67 -20.50 -20.96
N ARG A 122 -5.81 -21.82 -21.11
CA ARG A 122 -6.78 -22.44 -22.03
C ARG A 122 -8.14 -22.70 -21.37
N GLU A 123 -8.22 -22.57 -20.05
CA GLU A 123 -9.40 -22.90 -19.23
C GLU A 123 -10.15 -21.65 -18.75
N ILE A 124 -9.62 -20.45 -19.02
CA ILE A 124 -10.20 -19.13 -18.72
C ILE A 124 -10.47 -18.39 -20.02
#